data_AF-A0A0G3H4D8-F1
#
_entry.id   AF-A0A0G3H4D8-F1
#
_cell.length_a   1.000
_cell.length_b   1.000
_cell.length_c   1.000
_cell.angle_alpha   90.00
_cell.angle_beta   90.00
_cell.angle_gamma   90.00
#
_symmetry.space_group_name_H-M   'P 1'
#
loop_
_entity.id
_entity.type
_entity.pdbx_description
1 polymer ?
#
loop_
_entity_poly.entity_id
_entity_poly.type
_entity_poly.pdbx_seq_one_letter_code
_entity_poly.pdbx_strand_id
1 'polypeptide(L)'
;MKLKYLVISALSVIFSLSLIATSVATADEFHGYWVKGRILDTYNRLGGYTTFGNANTEERNAANGGKFQYFQHNASIYWHPSVSNGTARQIGGQIRDKWADYNWEHGHLKYPTTDELPTRTAGGRFNHFQGGSIYWSAATGAHTVQGAIRDRWATKDWEAGSLGLPTTDERFTPNGAGKYNHFQGGSIYWSAATGAHTVQGRIRDYWAKVGWENSRFGFPTGEEYQVSGGGIQQSFQGQNLQWVPSNSSQLAPYRPGYASYDQQYLLFDQDERWTPQSINREVITHFNQYFTFTGCPGQLYVGAECDLETV
;
A
#
# COMPACT_ATOMS: atom_id res chain seq x y z
N MET A 1 13.84 -61.97 -33.17
CA MET A 1 14.13 -60.56 -32.87
C MET A 1 13.54 -60.21 -31.50
N LYS A 2 14.36 -60.23 -30.44
CA LYS A 2 13.97 -59.79 -29.08
C LYS A 2 15.20 -59.13 -28.46
N LEU A 3 15.15 -57.81 -28.26
CA LEU A 3 16.16 -57.07 -27.52
C LEU A 3 15.52 -56.63 -26.19
N LYS A 4 16.08 -57.11 -25.08
CA LYS A 4 15.70 -56.74 -23.72
C LYS A 4 16.42 -55.43 -23.35
N TYR A 5 15.67 -54.50 -22.77
CA TYR A 5 16.17 -53.28 -22.14
C TYR A 5 17.04 -53.62 -20.92
N LEU A 6 18.22 -53.00 -20.82
CA LEU A 6 19.02 -52.95 -19.60
C LEU A 6 19.03 -51.50 -19.11
N VAL A 7 18.43 -51.24 -17.95
CA VAL A 7 18.50 -49.96 -17.25
C VAL A 7 19.76 -49.98 -16.38
N ILE A 8 20.70 -49.07 -16.65
CA ILE A 8 21.87 -48.85 -15.80
C ILE A 8 21.63 -47.56 -15.02
N SER A 9 21.52 -47.69 -13.70
CA SER A 9 21.39 -46.59 -12.74
C SER A 9 22.73 -45.84 -12.63
N ALA A 10 22.78 -44.58 -13.03
CA ALA A 10 23.94 -43.72 -12.81
C ALA A 10 23.84 -43.05 -11.42
N LEU A 11 24.67 -43.50 -10.46
CA LEU A 11 24.93 -42.72 -9.25
C LEU A 11 25.77 -41.50 -9.62
N SER A 12 25.21 -40.30 -9.44
CA SER A 12 25.93 -39.04 -9.60
C SER A 12 26.56 -38.63 -8.27
N VAL A 13 27.88 -38.64 -8.18
CA VAL A 13 28.64 -38.09 -7.04
C VAL A 13 28.71 -36.58 -7.22
N ILE A 14 28.07 -35.82 -6.32
CA ILE A 14 28.15 -34.36 -6.31
C ILE A 14 29.44 -33.96 -5.59
N PHE A 15 30.45 -33.52 -6.34
CA PHE A 15 31.61 -32.84 -5.78
C PHE A 15 31.20 -31.41 -5.42
N SER A 16 31.06 -31.12 -4.13
CA SER A 16 30.87 -29.76 -3.63
C SER A 16 32.19 -28.99 -3.73
N LEU A 17 32.37 -28.24 -4.81
CA LEU A 17 33.48 -27.32 -4.99
C LEU A 17 33.20 -26.04 -4.18
N SER A 18 33.77 -25.94 -2.99
CA SER A 18 33.74 -24.70 -2.20
C SER A 18 34.65 -23.66 -2.86
N LEU A 19 34.08 -22.78 -3.69
CA LEU A 19 34.80 -21.58 -4.13
C LEU A 19 34.99 -20.65 -2.93
N ILE A 20 36.22 -20.57 -2.43
CA ILE A 20 36.64 -19.47 -1.57
C ILE A 20 36.76 -18.25 -2.48
N ALA A 21 35.75 -17.37 -2.46
CA ALA A 21 35.83 -16.08 -3.13
C ALA A 21 36.84 -15.21 -2.38
N THR A 22 38.06 -15.08 -2.91
CA THR A 22 39.03 -14.09 -2.46
C THR A 22 38.57 -12.72 -2.94
N SER A 23 38.10 -11.86 -2.03
CA SER A 23 37.83 -10.46 -2.36
C SER A 23 39.16 -9.77 -2.65
N VAL A 24 39.44 -9.46 -3.91
CA VAL A 24 40.56 -8.59 -4.27
C VAL A 24 40.22 -7.20 -3.71
N ALA A 25 41.09 -6.65 -2.87
CA ALA A 25 40.92 -5.27 -2.39
C ALA A 25 41.01 -4.33 -3.59
N THR A 26 39.93 -3.59 -3.85
CA THR A 26 39.90 -2.54 -4.88
C THR A 26 40.86 -1.43 -4.45
N ALA A 27 41.77 -1.02 -5.33
CA ALA A 27 42.68 0.10 -5.07
C ALA A 27 41.89 1.42 -5.06
N ASP A 28 42.24 2.34 -4.15
CA ASP A 28 41.62 3.66 -4.05
C ASP A 28 41.67 4.41 -5.39
N GLU A 29 40.56 5.05 -5.77
CA GLU A 29 40.46 5.80 -7.03
C GLU A 29 40.33 7.30 -6.77
N PHE A 30 40.97 8.11 -7.61
CA PHE A 30 40.90 9.57 -7.51
C PHE A 30 40.03 10.17 -8.61
N HIS A 31 38.89 10.75 -8.22
CA HIS A 31 37.95 11.46 -9.10
C HIS A 31 37.51 12.76 -8.41
N GLY A 32 38.39 13.76 -8.39
CA GLY A 32 38.22 15.01 -7.62
C GLY A 32 38.59 14.86 -6.14
N TYR A 33 38.07 13.81 -5.48
CA TYR A 33 38.54 13.32 -4.18
C TYR A 33 38.78 11.82 -4.26
N TRP A 34 39.52 11.29 -3.29
CA TRP A 34 39.72 9.85 -3.15
C TRP A 34 38.41 9.15 -2.79
N VAL A 35 38.07 8.13 -3.56
CA VAL A 35 36.96 7.20 -3.34
C VAL A 35 37.59 5.86 -2.98
N LYS A 36 37.20 5.30 -1.83
CA LYS A 36 37.88 4.12 -1.26
C LYS A 36 36.93 3.15 -0.56
N GLY A 37 37.47 1.97 -0.22
CA GLY A 37 36.79 0.95 0.57
C GLY A 37 35.39 0.58 0.05
N ARG A 38 34.43 0.44 0.97
CA ARG A 38 33.07 -0.04 0.64
C ARG A 38 32.27 0.95 -0.22
N ILE A 39 32.58 2.24 -0.13
CA ILE A 39 31.99 3.26 -1.00
C ILE A 39 32.50 3.08 -2.42
N LEU A 40 33.81 2.87 -2.60
CA LEU A 40 34.39 2.57 -3.92
C LEU A 40 33.83 1.29 -4.53
N ASP A 41 33.68 0.22 -3.74
CA ASP A 41 33.09 -1.03 -4.23
C ASP A 41 31.69 -0.79 -4.86
N THR A 42 30.88 0.08 -4.24
CA THR A 42 29.54 0.41 -4.76
C THR A 42 29.60 1.39 -5.92
N TYR A 43 30.49 2.37 -5.86
CA TYR A 43 30.76 3.29 -6.97
C TYR A 43 31.10 2.50 -8.25
N ASN A 44 32.06 1.59 -8.17
CA ASN A 44 32.48 0.75 -9.30
C ASN A 44 31.38 -0.22 -9.76
N ARG A 45 30.69 -0.88 -8.81
CA ARG A 45 29.57 -1.80 -9.11
C ARG A 45 28.43 -1.15 -9.89
N LEU A 46 28.20 0.14 -9.70
CA LEU A 46 27.10 0.88 -10.31
C LEU A 46 27.54 1.75 -11.51
N GLY A 47 28.75 1.52 -12.04
CA GLY A 47 29.24 2.14 -13.28
C GLY A 47 30.32 3.22 -13.09
N GLY A 48 30.73 3.50 -11.87
CA GLY A 48 31.84 4.39 -11.54
C GLY A 48 31.66 5.81 -12.09
N TYR A 49 32.72 6.35 -12.69
CA TYR A 49 32.76 7.75 -13.13
C TYR A 49 31.64 8.13 -14.10
N THR A 50 31.24 7.24 -15.01
CA THR A 50 30.17 7.58 -15.98
C THR A 50 28.82 7.77 -15.29
N THR A 51 28.55 7.00 -14.24
CA THR A 51 27.31 7.11 -13.46
C THR A 51 27.36 8.28 -12.48
N PHE A 52 28.44 8.43 -11.73
CA PHE A 52 28.50 9.33 -10.58
C PHE A 52 29.22 10.66 -10.84
N GLY A 53 30.12 10.70 -11.82
CA GLY A 53 31.07 11.79 -12.03
C GLY A 53 32.08 11.90 -10.89
N ASN A 54 32.65 13.09 -10.72
CA ASN A 54 33.60 13.34 -9.63
C ASN A 54 32.93 13.20 -8.26
N ALA A 55 33.71 12.76 -7.27
CA ALA A 55 33.37 12.98 -5.88
C ALA A 55 33.46 14.50 -5.59
N ASN A 56 32.48 15.01 -4.86
CA ASN A 56 32.42 16.42 -4.46
C ASN A 56 33.05 16.67 -3.09
N THR A 57 33.25 15.62 -2.31
CA THR A 57 33.83 15.65 -0.97
C THR A 57 34.78 14.49 -0.77
N GLU A 58 35.66 14.60 0.21
CA GLU A 58 36.25 13.42 0.84
C GLU A 58 35.18 12.50 1.44
N GLU A 59 35.56 11.27 1.79
CA GLU A 59 34.71 10.39 2.60
C GLU A 59 34.49 11.02 3.98
N ARG A 60 33.22 11.30 4.32
CA ARG A 60 32.83 11.96 5.57
C ARG A 60 32.23 10.97 6.55
N ASN A 61 32.28 11.32 7.83
CA ASN A 61 31.56 10.61 8.89
C ASN A 61 30.06 10.87 8.78
N ALA A 62 29.26 9.81 8.77
CA ALA A 62 27.81 9.85 9.00
C ALA A 62 27.50 9.46 10.45
N ALA A 63 26.22 9.56 10.85
CA ALA A 63 25.78 9.20 12.20
C ALA A 63 26.20 7.79 12.65
N ASN A 64 26.35 7.57 13.95
CA ASN A 64 26.52 6.23 14.54
C ASN A 64 27.69 5.39 13.98
N GLY A 65 28.72 6.03 13.41
CA GLY A 65 29.91 5.35 12.90
C GLY A 65 29.82 4.93 11.43
N GLY A 66 28.82 5.41 10.69
CA GLY A 66 28.79 5.25 9.24
C GLY A 66 29.69 6.25 8.50
N LYS A 67 29.74 6.09 7.19
CA LYS A 67 30.48 6.94 6.25
C LYS A 67 29.60 7.30 5.07
N PHE A 68 29.90 8.41 4.41
CA PHE A 68 29.24 8.74 3.16
C PHE A 68 30.09 9.64 2.28
N GLN A 69 29.73 9.71 1.00
CA GLN A 69 30.35 10.62 0.04
C GLN A 69 29.31 11.14 -0.96
N TYR A 70 29.44 12.40 -1.37
CA TYR A 70 28.62 13.04 -2.40
C TYR A 70 29.32 13.02 -3.75
N PHE A 71 28.54 12.86 -4.81
CA PHE A 71 29.03 12.78 -6.19
C PHE A 71 28.32 13.80 -7.09
N GLN A 72 29.00 14.18 -8.17
CA GLN A 72 28.61 15.22 -9.12
C GLN A 72 27.21 15.01 -9.72
N HIS A 73 26.85 13.78 -10.08
CA HIS A 73 25.56 13.47 -10.72
C HIS A 73 24.42 13.26 -9.73
N ASN A 74 24.27 14.20 -8.79
CA ASN A 74 23.18 14.24 -7.81
C ASN A 74 22.96 12.92 -7.04
N ALA A 75 24.06 12.25 -6.71
CA ALA A 75 24.05 10.97 -6.03
C ALA A 75 24.94 11.01 -4.78
N SER A 76 24.63 10.13 -3.84
CA SER A 76 25.40 9.89 -2.63
C SER A 76 25.53 8.39 -2.42
N ILE A 77 26.62 7.97 -1.81
CA ILE A 77 26.80 6.58 -1.37
C ILE A 77 27.03 6.61 0.13
N TYR A 78 26.19 5.89 0.88
CA TYR A 78 26.25 5.77 2.32
C TYR A 78 26.65 4.36 2.73
N TRP A 79 27.48 4.26 3.77
CA TRP A 79 27.96 3.01 4.32
C TRP A 79 27.78 2.99 5.83
N HIS A 80 27.42 1.82 6.38
CA HIS A 80 27.44 1.57 7.81
C HIS A 80 27.79 0.09 8.06
N PRO A 81 28.67 -0.24 9.02
CA PRO A 81 29.18 -1.60 9.19
C PRO A 81 28.10 -2.63 9.53
N SER A 82 27.07 -2.24 10.30
CA SER A 82 25.97 -3.14 10.69
C SER A 82 24.72 -3.08 9.79
N VAL A 83 24.76 -2.32 8.69
CA VAL A 83 23.62 -2.19 7.76
C VAL A 83 23.97 -2.83 6.44
N SER A 84 23.03 -3.52 5.80
CA SER A 84 23.25 -4.18 4.50
C SER A 84 24.47 -5.12 4.48
N ASN A 85 24.78 -5.77 5.60
CA ASN A 85 25.99 -6.59 5.77
C ASN A 85 27.30 -5.82 5.43
N GLY A 86 27.35 -4.52 5.73
CA GLY A 86 28.48 -3.65 5.44
C GLY A 86 28.61 -3.27 3.96
N THR A 87 27.57 -3.50 3.14
CA THR A 87 27.50 -3.01 1.76
C THR A 87 27.06 -1.55 1.75
N ALA A 88 27.85 -0.68 1.11
CA ALA A 88 27.43 0.70 0.90
C ALA A 88 26.27 0.78 -0.10
N ARG A 89 25.37 1.75 0.07
CA ARG A 89 24.16 1.90 -0.73
C ARG A 89 24.09 3.26 -1.39
N GLN A 90 23.77 3.26 -2.67
CA GLN A 90 23.54 4.48 -3.45
C GLN A 90 22.14 5.04 -3.21
N ILE A 91 22.07 6.36 -3.09
CA ILE A 91 20.84 7.15 -3.02
C ILE A 91 21.01 8.48 -3.76
N GLY A 92 20.06 8.84 -4.61
CA GLY A 92 20.17 10.05 -5.42
C GLY A 92 18.83 10.74 -5.67
N GLY A 93 18.91 11.86 -6.39
CA GLY A 93 17.74 12.60 -6.87
C GLY A 93 16.71 12.91 -5.79
N GLN A 94 15.44 12.84 -6.21
CA GLN A 94 14.29 13.22 -5.39
C GLN A 94 14.07 12.31 -4.18
N ILE A 95 14.57 11.06 -4.22
CA ILE A 95 14.53 10.17 -3.06
C ILE A 95 15.50 10.67 -1.98
N ARG A 96 16.71 11.07 -2.36
CA ARG A 96 17.67 11.66 -1.43
C ARG A 96 17.17 12.99 -0.87
N ASP A 97 16.55 13.81 -1.71
CA ASP A 97 15.99 15.10 -1.31
C ASP A 97 14.83 14.90 -0.31
N LYS A 98 13.93 13.94 -0.56
CA LYS A 98 12.89 13.55 0.41
C LYS A 98 13.47 12.99 1.71
N TRP A 99 14.56 12.21 1.64
CA TRP A 99 15.23 11.72 2.85
C TRP A 99 15.84 12.86 3.68
N ALA A 100 16.24 13.97 3.04
CA ALA A 100 16.70 15.18 3.72
C ALA A 100 15.62 15.82 4.59
N ASP A 101 14.36 15.82 4.15
CA ASP A 101 13.21 16.31 4.94
C ASP A 101 13.11 15.61 6.32
N TYR A 102 13.66 14.40 6.40
CA TYR A 102 13.68 13.57 7.61
C TYR A 102 15.04 13.54 8.31
N ASN A 103 15.92 14.50 8.02
CA ASN A 103 17.26 14.61 8.60
C ASN A 103 18.19 13.43 8.28
N TRP A 104 18.09 12.89 7.06
CA TRP A 104 18.93 11.82 6.54
C TRP A 104 19.09 10.65 7.52
N GLU A 105 20.31 10.17 7.76
CA GLU A 105 20.59 9.02 8.61
C GLU A 105 20.46 9.31 10.11
N HIS A 106 20.41 10.59 10.48
CA HIS A 106 20.06 11.02 11.84
C HIS A 106 18.56 10.90 12.10
N GLY A 107 17.77 10.82 11.02
CA GLY A 107 16.33 10.62 11.04
C GLY A 107 15.87 9.23 11.45
N HIS A 108 14.56 9.11 11.59
CA HIS A 108 13.91 7.83 11.91
C HIS A 108 14.05 6.79 10.79
N LEU A 109 14.25 7.22 9.53
CA LEU A 109 14.51 6.32 8.40
C LEU A 109 15.89 5.64 8.51
N LYS A 110 16.87 6.29 9.13
CA LYS A 110 18.27 5.81 9.28
C LYS A 110 18.91 5.49 7.93
N TYR A 111 19.76 4.47 7.84
CA TYR A 111 20.52 4.16 6.63
C TYR A 111 19.70 3.44 5.55
N PRO A 112 20.01 3.67 4.26
CA PRO A 112 19.49 2.87 3.16
C PRO A 112 19.94 1.41 3.26
N THR A 113 19.03 0.49 2.94
CA THR A 113 19.26 -0.97 2.90
C THR A 113 19.34 -1.53 1.48
N THR A 114 18.93 -0.74 0.48
CA THR A 114 19.10 -1.00 -0.95
C THR A 114 19.77 0.18 -1.64
N ASP A 115 20.37 -0.06 -2.80
CA ASP A 115 20.62 1.02 -3.76
C ASP A 115 19.28 1.59 -4.26
N GLU A 116 19.32 2.67 -5.03
CA GLU A 116 18.12 3.18 -5.69
C GLU A 116 17.74 2.23 -6.84
N LEU A 117 16.63 1.51 -6.69
CA LEU A 117 16.19 0.49 -7.64
C LEU A 117 14.98 0.99 -8.43
N PRO A 118 14.79 0.53 -9.69
CA PRO A 118 13.53 0.75 -10.39
C PRO A 118 12.40 0.01 -9.68
N THR A 119 11.20 0.60 -9.70
CA THR A 119 9.98 -0.11 -9.33
C THR A 119 9.67 -1.23 -10.32
N ARG A 120 8.86 -2.21 -9.91
CA ARG A 120 8.42 -3.28 -10.83
C ARG A 120 7.46 -2.78 -11.89
N THR A 121 6.71 -1.73 -11.57
CA THR A 121 5.93 -0.95 -12.54
C THR A 121 6.82 0.11 -13.18
N ALA A 122 6.58 0.42 -14.45
CA ALA A 122 7.42 1.38 -15.17
C ALA A 122 7.30 2.81 -14.61
N GLY A 123 8.41 3.55 -14.58
CA GLY A 123 8.41 4.99 -14.31
C GLY A 123 8.60 5.41 -12.85
N GLY A 124 8.89 4.48 -11.95
CA GLY A 124 9.21 4.76 -10.55
C GLY A 124 10.59 4.24 -10.12
N ARG A 125 11.08 4.78 -9.00
CA ARG A 125 12.29 4.32 -8.31
C ARG A 125 12.05 4.28 -6.80
N PHE A 126 12.84 3.51 -6.07
CA PHE A 126 12.75 3.46 -4.62
C PHE A 126 14.09 3.12 -3.94
N ASN A 127 14.19 3.50 -2.67
CA ASN A 127 15.14 2.93 -1.72
C ASN A 127 14.36 2.35 -0.54
N HIS A 128 14.79 1.19 -0.05
CA HIS A 128 14.47 0.76 1.30
C HIS A 128 15.50 1.33 2.28
N PHE A 129 15.05 1.55 3.51
CA PHE A 129 15.83 2.01 4.63
C PHE A 129 15.58 1.09 5.83
N GLN A 130 16.36 1.24 6.89
CA GLN A 130 16.11 0.49 8.13
C GLN A 130 14.75 0.84 8.74
N GLY A 131 14.34 2.12 8.65
CA GLY A 131 13.10 2.63 9.24
C GLY A 131 11.90 2.66 8.31
N GLY A 132 12.05 2.37 7.02
CA GLY A 132 10.94 2.50 6.06
C GLY A 132 11.37 2.36 4.60
N SER A 133 10.58 2.93 3.71
CA SER A 133 10.88 3.05 2.28
C SER A 133 10.58 4.46 1.79
N ILE A 134 11.31 4.91 0.78
CA ILE A 134 10.93 6.06 -0.03
C ILE A 134 10.74 5.60 -1.47
N TYR A 135 9.58 5.90 -2.04
CA TYR A 135 9.24 5.65 -3.44
C TYR A 135 9.04 6.96 -4.16
N TRP A 136 9.50 7.05 -5.40
CA TRP A 136 9.34 8.21 -6.26
C TRP A 136 8.82 7.82 -7.64
N SER A 137 7.98 8.67 -8.22
CA SER A 137 7.71 8.70 -9.65
C SER A 137 7.47 10.15 -10.10
N ALA A 138 7.51 10.39 -11.41
CA ALA A 138 7.15 11.70 -11.96
C ALA A 138 5.70 12.10 -11.64
N ALA A 139 4.79 11.12 -11.52
CA ALA A 139 3.36 11.37 -11.29
C ALA A 139 3.03 11.64 -9.82
N THR A 140 3.73 10.99 -8.89
CA THR A 140 3.42 11.07 -7.45
C THR A 140 4.38 11.95 -6.68
N GLY A 141 5.60 12.17 -7.17
CA GLY A 141 6.69 12.68 -6.33
C GLY A 141 7.21 11.61 -5.37
N ALA A 142 8.14 12.02 -4.49
CA ALA A 142 8.80 11.13 -3.54
C ALA A 142 8.01 11.06 -2.23
N HIS A 143 7.73 9.86 -1.73
CA HIS A 143 6.94 9.65 -0.53
C HIS A 143 7.45 8.52 0.36
N THR A 144 7.37 8.73 1.67
CA THR A 144 7.74 7.73 2.68
C THR A 144 6.58 6.78 2.99
N VAL A 145 6.88 5.50 3.14
CA VAL A 145 5.97 4.50 3.72
C VAL A 145 6.75 3.69 4.76
N GLN A 146 6.21 3.52 5.96
CA GLN A 146 6.94 2.88 7.06
C GLN A 146 6.04 2.05 8.00
N GLY A 147 6.67 1.38 8.96
CA GLY A 147 6.02 0.59 10.00
C GLY A 147 4.92 -0.36 9.48
N ALA A 148 3.84 -0.46 10.25
CA ALA A 148 2.73 -1.37 9.95
C ALA A 148 2.03 -1.05 8.61
N ILE A 149 2.04 0.21 8.17
CA ILE A 149 1.46 0.61 6.89
C ILE A 149 2.29 0.04 5.74
N ARG A 150 3.62 0.16 5.81
CA ARG A 150 4.54 -0.45 4.85
C ARG A 150 4.41 -1.96 4.81
N ASP A 151 4.34 -2.59 5.98
CA ASP A 151 4.20 -4.04 6.08
C ASP A 151 2.87 -4.50 5.45
N ARG A 152 1.78 -3.75 5.68
CA ARG A 152 0.51 -4.03 5.03
C ARG A 152 0.60 -3.87 3.52
N TRP A 153 1.20 -2.79 3.04
CA TRP A 153 1.39 -2.55 1.61
C TRP A 153 2.23 -3.64 0.93
N ALA A 154 3.24 -4.18 1.64
CA ALA A 154 4.02 -5.32 1.18
C ALA A 154 3.16 -6.56 0.92
N THR A 155 2.19 -6.84 1.80
CA THR A 155 1.23 -7.95 1.60
C THR A 155 0.27 -7.72 0.43
N LYS A 156 0.18 -6.49 -0.05
CA LYS A 156 -0.62 -6.08 -1.23
C LYS A 156 0.23 -5.92 -2.47
N ASP A 157 1.38 -6.61 -2.52
CA ASP A 157 2.30 -6.60 -3.65
C ASP A 157 2.89 -5.22 -3.97
N TRP A 158 3.09 -4.38 -2.95
CA TRP A 158 3.75 -3.08 -3.07
C TRP A 158 3.15 -2.22 -4.21
N GLU A 159 4.00 -1.57 -5.00
CA GLU A 159 3.61 -0.72 -6.12
C GLU A 159 3.08 -1.49 -7.34
N ALA A 160 3.21 -2.82 -7.35
CA ALA A 160 2.71 -3.69 -8.41
C ALA A 160 1.26 -4.14 -8.16
N GLY A 161 0.78 -4.05 -6.92
CA GLY A 161 -0.60 -4.36 -6.56
C GLY A 161 -1.59 -3.22 -6.83
N SER A 162 -2.85 -3.46 -6.45
CA SER A 162 -3.98 -2.56 -6.74
C SER A 162 -3.86 -1.15 -6.15
N LEU A 163 -3.04 -0.98 -5.10
CA LEU A 163 -2.83 0.32 -4.47
C LEU A 163 -1.88 1.21 -5.28
N GLY A 164 -0.94 0.63 -6.03
CA GLY A 164 0.07 1.39 -6.75
C GLY A 164 1.03 2.15 -5.83
N LEU A 165 1.56 3.28 -6.31
CA LEU A 165 2.53 4.10 -5.59
C LEU A 165 1.87 4.98 -4.51
N PRO A 166 2.60 5.31 -3.43
CA PRO A 166 2.15 6.28 -2.43
C PRO A 166 2.00 7.68 -3.04
N THR A 167 1.02 8.43 -2.57
CA THR A 167 0.73 9.83 -2.94
C THR A 167 0.85 10.79 -1.75
N THR A 168 1.13 10.25 -0.56
CA THR A 168 1.49 11.01 0.63
C THR A 168 2.61 10.31 1.36
N ASP A 169 3.34 11.09 2.15
CA ASP A 169 4.12 10.56 3.28
C ASP A 169 3.20 9.91 4.32
N GLU A 170 3.78 9.17 5.28
CA GLU A 170 3.03 8.66 6.42
C GLU A 170 2.68 9.82 7.35
N ARG A 171 1.39 10.06 7.57
CA ARG A 171 0.91 11.16 8.38
C ARG A 171 0.09 10.66 9.55
N PHE A 172 0.12 11.39 10.65
CA PHE A 172 -0.90 11.23 11.68
C PHE A 172 -2.27 11.60 11.10
N THR A 173 -3.29 10.86 11.51
CA THR A 173 -4.68 11.25 11.25
C THR A 173 -4.95 12.60 11.93
N PRO A 174 -5.84 13.45 11.38
CA PRO A 174 -6.19 14.74 11.98
C PRO A 174 -6.55 14.70 13.48
N ASN A 175 -7.13 13.60 13.97
CA ASN A 175 -7.43 13.39 15.39
C ASN A 175 -6.26 12.82 16.23
N GLY A 176 -5.11 12.54 15.61
CA GLY A 176 -3.93 11.97 16.26
C GLY A 176 -4.07 10.50 16.71
N ALA A 177 -5.21 9.86 16.48
CA ALA A 177 -5.49 8.50 16.98
C ALA A 177 -4.81 7.38 16.15
N GLY A 178 -4.28 7.73 14.99
CA GLY A 178 -3.64 6.77 14.10
C GLY A 178 -2.77 7.44 13.06
N LYS A 179 -2.42 6.66 12.04
CA LYS A 179 -1.60 7.09 10.91
C LYS A 179 -2.17 6.59 9.59
N TYR A 180 -1.79 7.22 8.50
CA TYR A 180 -2.19 6.77 7.17
C TYR A 180 -1.17 7.14 6.09
N ASN A 181 -1.23 6.38 4.98
CA ASN A 181 -0.73 6.79 3.68
C ASN A 181 -1.87 6.71 2.67
N HIS A 182 -1.96 7.68 1.77
CA HIS A 182 -2.71 7.53 0.54
C HIS A 182 -1.82 6.94 -0.56
N PHE A 183 -2.46 6.16 -1.42
CA PHE A 183 -1.86 5.54 -2.60
C PHE A 183 -2.74 5.87 -3.82
N GLN A 184 -2.22 5.65 -5.02
CA GLN A 184 -2.97 5.92 -6.26
C GLN A 184 -4.33 5.22 -6.30
N GLY A 185 -4.40 3.96 -5.87
CA GLY A 185 -5.61 3.13 -5.89
C GLY A 185 -6.39 3.06 -4.58
N GLY A 186 -5.93 3.72 -3.51
CA GLY A 186 -6.59 3.58 -2.22
C GLY A 186 -5.84 4.22 -1.05
N SER A 187 -6.05 3.70 0.14
CA SER A 187 -5.37 4.17 1.35
C SER A 187 -5.14 3.04 2.32
N ILE A 188 -4.11 3.17 3.13
CA ILE A 188 -3.89 2.30 4.27
C ILE A 188 -3.92 3.16 5.52
N TYR A 189 -4.79 2.78 6.46
CA TYR A 189 -4.92 3.43 7.77
C TYR A 189 -4.50 2.45 8.85
N TRP A 190 -3.79 2.97 9.85
CA TRP A 190 -3.36 2.24 11.03
C TRP A 190 -3.82 2.95 12.30
N SER A 191 -4.30 2.16 13.27
CA SER A 191 -4.44 2.60 14.66
C SER A 191 -3.90 1.52 15.60
N ALA A 192 -3.60 1.88 16.83
CA ALA A 192 -3.16 0.91 17.84
C ALA A 192 -4.23 -0.17 18.12
N ALA A 193 -5.51 0.18 17.99
CA ALA A 193 -6.62 -0.73 18.28
C ALA A 193 -6.95 -1.67 17.13
N THR A 194 -6.78 -1.22 15.88
CA THR A 194 -7.23 -1.96 14.70
C THR A 194 -6.10 -2.55 13.86
N GLY A 195 -4.86 -2.06 14.00
CA GLY A 195 -3.80 -2.41 13.08
C GLY A 195 -3.96 -1.71 11.72
N ALA A 196 -3.16 -2.12 10.73
CA ALA A 196 -3.11 -1.48 9.42
C ALA A 196 -4.04 -2.17 8.41
N HIS A 197 -4.98 -1.42 7.83
CA HIS A 197 -5.97 -1.93 6.89
C HIS A 197 -6.07 -1.08 5.63
N THR A 198 -6.31 -1.76 4.52
CA THR A 198 -6.54 -1.12 3.22
C THR A 198 -8.00 -0.70 3.07
N VAL A 199 -8.26 0.50 2.57
CA VAL A 199 -9.58 1.01 2.19
C VAL A 199 -9.46 1.54 0.76
N GLN A 200 -10.31 1.10 -0.18
CA GLN A 200 -10.18 1.44 -1.60
C GLN A 200 -11.54 1.62 -2.29
N GLY A 201 -11.52 1.97 -3.58
CA GLY A 201 -12.71 2.09 -4.42
C GLY A 201 -13.86 2.92 -3.81
N ARG A 202 -15.10 2.45 -4.03
CA ARG A 202 -16.32 3.17 -3.67
C ARG A 202 -16.52 3.31 -2.16
N ILE A 203 -16.08 2.33 -1.37
CA ILE A 203 -16.14 2.39 0.09
C ILE A 203 -15.23 3.52 0.58
N ARG A 204 -13.98 3.59 0.09
CA ARG A 204 -13.08 4.69 0.40
C ARG A 204 -13.66 6.04 0.00
N ASP A 205 -14.21 6.16 -1.21
CA ASP A 205 -14.77 7.42 -1.70
C ASP A 205 -15.93 7.92 -0.83
N TYR A 206 -16.79 7.01 -0.37
CA TYR A 206 -17.87 7.37 0.55
C TYR A 206 -17.33 7.73 1.94
N TRP A 207 -16.47 6.89 2.51
CA TRP A 207 -15.85 7.12 3.82
C TRP A 207 -15.10 8.46 3.87
N ALA A 208 -14.41 8.82 2.79
CA ALA A 208 -13.77 10.11 2.61
C ALA A 208 -14.75 11.29 2.69
N LYS A 209 -15.88 11.19 1.99
CA LYS A 209 -16.92 12.24 1.97
C LYS A 209 -17.56 12.48 3.33
N VAL A 210 -17.66 11.44 4.15
CA VAL A 210 -18.30 11.52 5.47
C VAL A 210 -17.31 11.79 6.61
N GLY A 211 -16.04 12.10 6.30
CA GLY A 211 -15.06 12.57 7.27
C GLY A 211 -14.02 11.52 7.73
N TRP A 212 -13.78 10.47 6.94
CA TRP A 212 -12.73 9.47 7.19
C TRP A 212 -12.85 8.85 8.59
N GLU A 213 -11.74 8.71 9.31
CA GLU A 213 -11.68 8.14 10.66
C GLU A 213 -12.34 9.02 11.73
N ASN A 214 -12.66 10.28 11.42
CA ASN A 214 -13.45 11.15 12.29
C ASN A 214 -14.97 10.97 12.10
N SER A 215 -15.38 10.23 11.08
CA SER A 215 -16.78 9.87 10.89
C SER A 215 -17.25 8.88 11.96
N ARG A 216 -18.57 8.67 12.03
CA ARG A 216 -19.20 7.63 12.87
C ARG A 216 -18.69 6.21 12.63
N PHE A 217 -17.99 5.96 11.52
CA PHE A 217 -17.43 4.64 11.20
C PHE A 217 -16.10 4.39 11.94
N GLY A 218 -15.31 5.43 12.21
CA GLY A 218 -13.98 5.28 12.81
C GLY A 218 -12.97 4.63 11.85
N PHE A 219 -11.96 3.96 12.42
CA PHE A 219 -10.93 3.25 11.64
C PHE A 219 -11.45 1.93 11.06
N PRO A 220 -10.92 1.47 9.91
CA PRO A 220 -11.15 0.12 9.42
C PRO A 220 -10.62 -0.93 10.40
N THR A 221 -11.36 -2.02 10.57
CA THR A 221 -11.03 -3.18 11.43
C THR A 221 -10.82 -4.47 10.64
N GLY A 222 -11.05 -4.40 9.32
CA GLY A 222 -10.89 -5.51 8.40
C GLY A 222 -10.71 -5.00 6.98
N GLU A 223 -10.47 -5.93 6.07
CA GLU A 223 -10.31 -5.64 4.65
C GLU A 223 -11.67 -5.63 3.95
N GLU A 224 -11.71 -5.05 2.75
CA GLU A 224 -12.84 -5.23 1.84
C GLU A 224 -13.00 -6.70 1.44
N TYR A 225 -14.24 -7.18 1.49
CA TYR A 225 -14.62 -8.52 1.04
C TYR A 225 -15.92 -8.49 0.24
N GLN A 226 -16.04 -9.41 -0.70
CA GLN A 226 -17.26 -9.58 -1.50
C GLN A 226 -18.37 -10.18 -0.63
N VAL A 227 -19.59 -9.70 -0.83
CA VAL A 227 -20.82 -10.23 -0.22
C VAL A 227 -21.83 -10.61 -1.31
N SER A 228 -22.93 -11.24 -0.91
CA SER A 228 -24.00 -11.64 -1.84
C SER A 228 -24.53 -10.46 -2.66
N GLY A 229 -25.03 -10.75 -3.87
CA GLY A 229 -25.55 -9.72 -4.77
C GLY A 229 -24.49 -8.83 -5.43
N GLY A 230 -23.20 -9.23 -5.38
CA GLY A 230 -22.10 -8.48 -5.99
C GLY A 230 -21.70 -7.23 -5.20
N GLY A 231 -22.17 -7.11 -3.96
CA GLY A 231 -21.74 -6.04 -3.06
C GLY A 231 -20.33 -6.27 -2.54
N ILE A 232 -19.70 -5.18 -2.11
CA ILE A 232 -18.43 -5.17 -1.40
C ILE A 232 -18.68 -4.58 -0.03
N GLN A 233 -18.20 -5.22 1.03
CA GLN A 233 -18.33 -4.73 2.39
C GLN A 233 -16.96 -4.62 3.06
N GLN A 234 -16.82 -3.66 3.97
CA GLN A 234 -15.69 -3.54 4.87
C GLN A 234 -16.16 -3.18 6.28
N SER A 235 -15.48 -3.76 7.28
CA SER A 235 -15.74 -3.47 8.68
C SER A 235 -14.92 -2.29 9.19
N PHE A 236 -15.57 -1.45 9.98
CA PHE A 236 -14.96 -0.34 10.71
C PHE A 236 -15.33 -0.44 12.20
N GLN A 237 -14.67 0.35 13.05
CA GLN A 237 -14.90 0.35 14.49
C GLN A 237 -16.36 0.57 14.88
N GLY A 238 -17.06 1.47 14.17
CA GLY A 238 -18.46 1.78 14.42
C GLY A 238 -19.42 0.82 13.72
N GLN A 239 -19.46 0.89 12.38
CA GLN A 239 -20.37 0.09 11.56
C GLN A 239 -19.67 -0.38 10.28
N ASN A 240 -20.21 -1.44 9.68
CA ASN A 240 -19.76 -1.88 8.37
C ASN A 240 -20.21 -0.88 7.29
N LEU A 241 -19.35 -0.65 6.31
CA LEU A 241 -19.70 0.05 5.08
C LEU A 241 -19.81 -0.97 3.95
N GLN A 242 -20.94 -0.96 3.26
CA GLN A 242 -21.18 -1.79 2.10
C GLN A 242 -21.49 -0.92 0.90
N TRP A 243 -20.80 -1.19 -0.21
CA TRP A 243 -21.18 -0.72 -1.52
C TRP A 243 -21.90 -1.84 -2.26
N VAL A 244 -23.04 -1.53 -2.87
CA VAL A 244 -23.82 -2.49 -3.67
C VAL A 244 -23.93 -1.92 -5.09
N PRO A 245 -23.68 -2.73 -6.14
CA PRO A 245 -23.91 -2.28 -7.50
C PRO A 245 -25.39 -1.94 -7.70
N SER A 246 -25.66 -0.84 -8.41
CA SER A 246 -27.03 -0.49 -8.78
C SER A 246 -27.62 -1.55 -9.73
N ASN A 247 -28.76 -2.13 -9.37
CA ASN A 247 -29.56 -2.94 -10.30
C ASN A 247 -30.64 -2.06 -10.94
N SER A 248 -30.61 -1.92 -12.26
CA SER A 248 -31.54 -1.08 -13.02
C SER A 248 -32.91 -1.75 -13.26
N SER A 249 -33.38 -2.60 -12.36
CA SER A 249 -34.66 -3.30 -12.52
C SER A 249 -35.81 -2.34 -12.25
N GLN A 250 -36.55 -1.93 -13.29
CA GLN A 250 -37.76 -1.12 -13.13
C GLN A 250 -38.88 -1.93 -12.46
N LEU A 251 -39.62 -1.30 -11.54
CA LEU A 251 -40.89 -1.82 -11.04
C LEU A 251 -41.89 -1.97 -12.20
N ALA A 252 -42.74 -2.99 -12.14
CA ALA A 252 -43.78 -3.19 -13.15
C ALA A 252 -44.78 -2.01 -13.15
N PRO A 253 -45.32 -1.60 -14.32
CA PRO A 253 -46.26 -0.48 -14.39
C PRO A 253 -47.56 -0.77 -13.60
N TYR A 254 -48.00 0.21 -12.81
CA TYR A 254 -49.24 0.23 -12.03
C TYR A 254 -50.48 -0.19 -12.85
N ARG A 255 -51.37 -1.03 -12.27
CA ARG A 255 -52.64 -1.47 -12.89
C ARG A 255 -53.86 -0.96 -12.10
N PRO A 256 -54.77 -0.17 -12.71
CA PRO A 256 -55.93 0.47 -12.05
C PRO A 256 -57.01 -0.45 -11.43
N GLY A 257 -56.82 -1.78 -11.42
CA GLY A 257 -57.81 -2.75 -10.94
C GLY A 257 -57.79 -3.03 -9.43
N TYR A 258 -56.88 -2.41 -8.68
CA TYR A 258 -56.71 -2.62 -7.23
C TYR A 258 -56.92 -1.29 -6.48
N ALA A 259 -57.83 -1.29 -5.50
CA ALA A 259 -58.46 -0.07 -4.96
C ALA A 259 -57.71 0.67 -3.83
N SER A 260 -56.55 0.18 -3.38
CA SER A 260 -55.66 0.91 -2.47
C SER A 260 -54.34 0.18 -2.34
N TYR A 261 -53.24 0.91 -2.16
CA TYR A 261 -52.07 0.40 -1.44
C TYR A 261 -52.24 0.84 0.01
N ASP A 262 -52.71 -0.06 0.88
CA ASP A 262 -52.35 0.01 2.29
C ASP A 262 -51.27 -1.05 2.48
N GLN A 263 -50.12 -0.63 2.94
CA GLN A 263 -48.94 -1.47 3.04
C GLN A 263 -48.32 -1.24 4.42
N GLN A 264 -48.90 -1.91 5.42
CA GLN A 264 -48.20 -2.20 6.66
C GLN A 264 -47.53 -3.56 6.52
N TYR A 265 -46.21 -3.59 6.62
CA TYR A 265 -45.47 -4.83 6.45
C TYR A 265 -45.00 -5.43 7.75
N LEU A 266 -45.72 -6.47 8.13
CA LEU A 266 -45.21 -7.46 9.07
C LEU A 266 -44.15 -8.27 8.33
N LEU A 267 -42.90 -7.84 8.45
CA LEU A 267 -41.78 -8.51 7.78
C LEU A 267 -41.50 -9.89 8.39
N PHE A 268 -41.73 -10.07 9.70
CA PHE A 268 -41.54 -11.34 10.42
C PHE A 268 -42.49 -11.45 11.63
N ASP A 269 -42.92 -12.69 11.96
CA ASP A 269 -43.48 -13.03 13.28
C ASP A 269 -42.35 -13.15 14.31
N GLN A 270 -42.55 -12.66 15.54
CA GLN A 270 -41.53 -12.80 16.59
C GLN A 270 -41.58 -14.20 17.22
N ASP A 271 -40.65 -15.05 16.79
CA ASP A 271 -40.33 -16.32 17.42
C ASP A 271 -38.81 -16.43 17.71
N GLU A 272 -38.37 -17.55 18.28
CA GLU A 272 -36.97 -17.78 18.66
C GLU A 272 -35.97 -17.70 17.48
N ARG A 273 -36.44 -17.54 16.22
CA ARG A 273 -35.60 -17.37 15.02
C ARG A 273 -35.38 -15.92 14.57
N TRP A 274 -36.14 -14.92 15.04
CA TRP A 274 -36.03 -13.52 14.58
C TRP A 274 -35.84 -12.50 15.73
N THR A 275 -34.57 -12.21 16.06
CA THR A 275 -34.15 -11.21 17.06
C THR A 275 -34.00 -9.80 16.44
N PRO A 276 -34.02 -8.70 17.23
CA PRO A 276 -33.87 -7.33 16.69
C PRO A 276 -32.61 -7.14 15.81
N GLN A 277 -31.51 -7.83 16.14
CA GLN A 277 -30.26 -7.78 15.38
C GLN A 277 -30.31 -8.58 14.08
N SER A 278 -31.06 -9.68 14.01
CA SER A 278 -31.25 -10.45 12.77
C SER A 278 -32.24 -9.78 11.82
N ILE A 279 -33.27 -9.11 12.34
CA ILE A 279 -34.22 -8.31 11.56
C ILE A 279 -33.52 -7.09 10.94
N ASN A 280 -32.69 -6.38 11.71
CA ASN A 280 -31.93 -5.24 11.18
C ASN A 280 -30.94 -5.67 10.08
N ARG A 281 -30.29 -6.83 10.25
CA ARG A 281 -29.43 -7.41 9.22
C ARG A 281 -30.25 -7.78 7.97
N GLU A 282 -31.40 -8.41 8.12
CA GLU A 282 -32.26 -8.82 7.00
C GLU A 282 -32.78 -7.63 6.19
N VAL A 283 -33.24 -6.57 6.86
CA VAL A 283 -33.77 -5.36 6.22
C VAL A 283 -32.68 -4.53 5.55
N ILE A 284 -31.47 -4.47 6.10
CA ILE A 284 -30.35 -3.75 5.47
C ILE A 284 -29.78 -4.54 4.28
N THR A 285 -29.73 -5.87 4.38
CA THR A 285 -29.16 -6.74 3.34
C THR A 285 -30.12 -6.91 2.15
N HIS A 286 -31.44 -6.77 2.40
CA HIS A 286 -32.51 -6.94 1.41
C HIS A 286 -33.43 -5.71 1.33
N PHE A 287 -32.87 -4.50 1.47
CA PHE A 287 -33.63 -3.24 1.59
C PHE A 287 -34.67 -3.00 0.48
N ASN A 288 -34.31 -3.24 -0.78
CA ASN A 288 -35.21 -3.06 -1.94
C ASN A 288 -36.27 -4.17 -2.09
N GLN A 289 -36.25 -5.17 -1.22
CA GLN A 289 -37.23 -6.25 -1.16
C GLN A 289 -38.42 -5.89 -0.25
N TYR A 290 -38.25 -4.85 0.59
CA TYR A 290 -39.24 -4.37 1.57
C TYR A 290 -39.59 -2.88 1.38
N PHE A 291 -38.80 -2.13 0.60
CA PHE A 291 -39.03 -0.70 0.36
C PHE A 291 -38.74 -0.30 -1.08
N THR A 292 -39.51 0.66 -1.58
CA THR A 292 -39.37 1.30 -2.89
C THR A 292 -39.52 2.82 -2.76
N PHE A 293 -38.76 3.59 -3.54
CA PHE A 293 -38.82 5.05 -3.53
C PHE A 293 -39.56 5.60 -4.75
N THR A 294 -40.52 6.50 -4.52
CA THR A 294 -41.27 7.29 -5.51
C THR A 294 -41.08 8.79 -5.23
N GLY A 295 -41.59 9.68 -6.10
CA GLY A 295 -41.57 11.14 -5.86
C GLY A 295 -40.22 11.85 -5.98
N CYS A 296 -39.10 11.14 -6.20
CA CYS A 296 -37.78 11.76 -6.31
C CYS A 296 -37.65 12.73 -7.50
N PRO A 297 -36.91 13.84 -7.36
CA PRO A 297 -36.54 14.68 -8.49
C PRO A 297 -35.70 13.90 -9.50
N GLY A 298 -35.83 14.24 -10.79
CA GLY A 298 -35.12 13.56 -11.89
C GLY A 298 -33.58 13.55 -11.80
N GLN A 299 -33.00 14.30 -10.86
CA GLN A 299 -31.62 14.20 -10.38
C GLN A 299 -31.58 14.45 -8.87
N LEU A 300 -30.92 13.55 -8.12
CA LEU A 300 -30.81 13.62 -6.66
C LEU A 300 -29.64 14.51 -6.23
N TYR A 301 -29.87 15.37 -5.24
CA TYR A 301 -28.88 16.23 -4.62
C TYR A 301 -28.97 16.15 -3.09
N VAL A 302 -27.95 16.67 -2.40
CA VAL A 302 -27.90 16.67 -0.92
C VAL A 302 -29.06 17.53 -0.40
N GLY A 303 -30.04 16.89 0.27
CA GLY A 303 -31.27 17.52 0.75
C GLY A 303 -32.54 17.23 -0.07
N ALA A 304 -32.50 16.36 -1.09
CA ALA A 304 -33.68 15.94 -1.83
C ALA A 304 -34.61 15.02 -1.00
N GLU A 305 -35.92 15.26 -1.06
CA GLU A 305 -36.97 14.41 -0.47
C GLU A 305 -37.53 13.45 -1.52
N CYS A 306 -37.80 12.22 -1.11
CA CYS A 306 -38.47 11.18 -1.89
C CYS A 306 -39.50 10.48 -1.01
N ASP A 307 -40.57 9.99 -1.63
CA ASP A 307 -41.58 9.19 -0.96
C ASP A 307 -41.12 7.74 -0.86
N LEU A 308 -41.23 7.14 0.32
CA LEU A 308 -40.86 5.75 0.59
C LEU A 308 -42.15 4.94 0.68
N GLU A 309 -42.39 4.05 -0.28
CA GLU A 309 -43.49 3.09 -0.28
C GLU A 309 -42.96 1.71 0.09
N THR A 310 -43.51 1.12 1.15
CA THR A 310 -43.11 -0.21 1.64
C THR A 310 -43.78 -1.28 0.79
N VAL A 311 -43.05 -2.25 0.24
CA VAL A 311 -43.61 -3.61 0.04
C VAL A 311 -43.31 -4.39 1.32
#